data_AF-A0A6M0G7K3-F1
#
_entry.id   AF-A0A6M0G7K3-F1
#
_cell.length_a   1.000
_cell.length_b   1.000
_cell.length_c   1.000
_cell.angle_alpha   90.00
_cell.angle_beta   90.00
_cell.angle_gamma   90.00
#
_symmetry.space_group_name_H-M   'P 1'
#
loop_
_entity.id
_entity.type
_entity.pdbx_description
1 polymer ?
#
loop_
_entity_poly.entity_id
_entity_poly.type
_entity_poly.pdbx_seq_one_letter_code
_entity_poly.pdbx_strand_id
1 'polypeptide(L)'
;MNNFNSNIFTNRVSRDEDNEIAAFPRKELGSLTDTLVIIDPRVEAYQVLAEGVHQGTKVQILDPNQDGIEQITQALSEYPNTKSLHIVCHGAPGILHLGSTWLRTENLEQYRQQLQSWGVAEILFYACNLAAGEANPSSSSFLNRFHQLTDANIAASAHKIGNALKGGYWYLEQQIGRIQSELAFGSAVMESYPGVFPVNVFPLNLTTNEDGTQDGIFVIFLSGTPPTEPVFVSLNLSDSSEGTLNTGNLLIFNPGDPLFQVVTVSGVDDAIVDGDVTYDIEITSASGDPNFDGAMEVIQVTNLDNDSAPNISIDDVTVDEAAGVATFTVSLDQASAQDITVDFNTTGGSAVDGDDFDNLTTPVSPLVITAGQTSATISVPIINDNLNEADETFTVNLTGATNANILDGQGVGTITDDDPLPNLSIDDVTVNENAGTATFTVSL
;
A
#
# COMPACT_ATOMS: atom_id res chain seq x y z
N MET A 1 41.06 90.03 9.85
CA MET A 1 40.34 88.79 10.20
C MET A 1 40.29 87.91 8.95
N ASN A 2 40.69 86.66 9.10
CA ASN A 2 41.11 85.73 8.05
C ASN A 2 39.95 84.98 7.34
N ASN A 3 40.22 84.63 6.08
CA ASN A 3 39.95 83.38 5.33
C ASN A 3 38.54 82.92 4.86
N PHE A 4 38.40 82.90 3.51
CA PHE A 4 38.18 81.76 2.58
C PHE A 4 37.15 80.64 2.87
N ASN A 5 36.17 80.42 1.97
CA ASN A 5 36.12 79.44 0.84
C ASN A 5 34.64 79.14 0.42
N SER A 6 34.16 79.44 -0.80
CA SER A 6 34.26 78.71 -2.11
C SER A 6 33.27 77.51 -2.22
N ASN A 7 32.51 77.21 -3.27
CA ASN A 7 32.41 77.65 -4.67
C ASN A 7 31.05 77.15 -5.25
N ILE A 8 30.48 77.88 -6.20
CA ILE A 8 29.35 77.49 -7.06
C ILE A 8 29.82 77.65 -8.51
N PHE A 9 29.66 76.65 -9.39
CA PHE A 9 29.68 76.84 -10.84
C PHE A 9 28.78 75.85 -11.61
N THR A 10 27.77 76.46 -12.25
CA THR A 10 27.01 76.21 -13.50
C THR A 10 27.39 75.05 -14.46
N ASN A 11 26.40 74.44 -15.15
CA ASN A 11 26.10 74.70 -16.57
C ASN A 11 24.78 74.08 -17.11
N ARG A 12 24.29 74.62 -18.25
CA ARG A 12 23.02 74.43 -18.98
C ARG A 12 22.93 73.20 -19.94
N VAL A 13 21.71 72.64 -20.04
CA VAL A 13 20.83 72.28 -21.21
C VAL A 13 21.35 71.52 -22.47
N SER A 14 20.74 70.36 -22.77
CA SER A 14 20.38 69.77 -24.11
C SER A 14 19.66 68.41 -23.89
N ARG A 15 18.32 68.25 -23.98
CA ARG A 15 17.45 67.88 -25.12
C ARG A 15 17.86 66.63 -25.95
N ASP A 16 17.05 65.58 -25.78
CA ASP A 16 16.71 64.40 -26.60
C ASP A 16 17.58 64.02 -27.81
N GLU A 17 18.21 62.85 -27.74
CA GLU A 17 18.34 61.85 -28.81
C GLU A 17 18.69 60.49 -28.16
N ASP A 18 18.17 59.40 -28.75
CA ASP A 18 18.53 57.99 -28.52
C ASP A 18 17.92 57.23 -27.32
N ASN A 19 16.61 56.92 -27.41
CA ASN A 19 16.08 55.71 -26.77
C ASN A 19 16.31 54.52 -27.71
N GLU A 20 17.59 54.20 -27.90
CA GLU A 20 18.04 53.02 -28.63
C GLU A 20 17.82 51.79 -27.74
N ILE A 21 17.12 50.81 -28.30
CA ILE A 21 16.82 49.51 -27.69
C ILE A 21 18.17 48.89 -27.29
N ALA A 22 18.42 48.75 -25.99
CA ALA A 22 19.61 48.06 -25.51
C ALA A 22 19.53 46.57 -25.88
N ALA A 23 20.01 46.25 -27.07
CA ALA A 23 20.36 44.90 -27.47
C ALA A 23 21.39 44.37 -26.47
N PHE A 24 21.03 43.32 -25.73
CA PHE A 24 21.94 42.60 -24.87
C PHE A 24 23.17 42.14 -25.67
N PRO A 25 24.40 42.31 -25.16
CA PRO A 25 25.57 41.81 -25.84
C PRO A 25 25.53 40.27 -25.91
N ARG A 26 25.38 39.73 -27.12
CA ARG A 26 25.51 38.29 -27.41
C ARG A 26 26.91 37.83 -26.98
N LYS A 27 26.97 37.05 -25.90
CA LYS A 27 28.15 36.30 -25.47
C LYS A 27 27.78 34.82 -25.60
N GLU A 28 28.65 34.06 -26.26
CA GLU A 28 28.42 32.71 -26.81
C GLU A 28 27.35 31.87 -26.10
N LEU A 29 26.18 31.76 -26.74
CA LEU A 29 25.16 30.78 -26.37
C LEU A 29 25.74 29.37 -26.55
N GLY A 30 25.52 28.48 -25.58
CA GLY A 30 25.50 27.05 -25.89
C GLY A 30 24.56 26.84 -27.07
N SER A 31 24.99 26.08 -28.08
CA SER A 31 24.15 25.79 -29.23
C SER A 31 22.85 25.14 -28.73
N LEU A 32 21.68 25.55 -29.23
CA LEU A 32 20.37 24.92 -28.92
C LEU A 32 20.33 23.41 -29.23
N THR A 33 21.40 22.88 -29.86
CA THR A 33 21.67 21.44 -30.05
C THR A 33 22.10 20.70 -28.79
N ASP A 34 22.45 21.41 -27.71
CA ASP A 34 22.90 20.83 -26.44
C ASP A 34 21.74 20.73 -25.43
N THR A 35 20.49 20.88 -25.89
CA THR A 35 19.28 20.83 -25.07
C THR A 35 18.46 19.57 -25.34
N LEU A 36 18.05 18.88 -24.28
CA LEU A 36 17.13 17.76 -24.31
C LEU A 36 15.84 18.14 -23.56
N VAL A 37 14.70 17.96 -24.21
CA VAL A 37 13.36 18.15 -23.62
C VAL A 37 12.73 16.78 -23.43
N ILE A 38 12.45 16.44 -22.18
CA ILE A 38 11.67 15.27 -21.78
C ILE A 38 10.23 15.71 -21.58
N ILE A 39 9.28 14.97 -22.16
CA ILE A 39 7.86 15.27 -22.01
C ILE A 39 7.13 14.01 -21.57
N ASP A 40 6.44 14.11 -20.43
CA ASP A 40 5.48 13.10 -19.99
C ASP A 40 4.19 13.22 -20.84
N PRO A 41 3.74 12.14 -21.50
CA PRO A 41 2.57 12.20 -22.39
C PRO A 41 1.24 12.39 -21.65
N ARG A 42 1.21 12.32 -20.32
CA ARG A 42 0.03 12.68 -19.52
C ARG A 42 -0.17 14.20 -19.40
N VAL A 43 0.82 15.00 -19.78
CA VAL A 43 0.64 16.44 -19.95
C VAL A 43 -0.34 16.67 -21.11
N GLU A 44 -1.37 17.46 -20.87
CA GLU A 44 -2.42 17.69 -21.87
C GLU A 44 -1.84 18.30 -23.14
N ALA A 45 -2.31 17.84 -24.31
CA ALA A 45 -1.82 18.33 -25.60
C ALA A 45 -0.27 18.32 -25.69
N TYR A 46 0.40 17.35 -25.08
CA TYR A 46 1.86 17.24 -25.08
C TYR A 46 2.46 17.26 -26.49
N GLN A 47 1.71 16.84 -27.52
CA GLN A 47 2.14 16.90 -28.92
C GLN A 47 2.41 18.35 -29.37
N VAL A 48 1.59 19.31 -28.92
CA VAL A 48 1.78 20.74 -29.20
C VAL A 48 3.08 21.24 -28.57
N LEU A 49 3.41 20.75 -27.37
CA LEU A 49 4.68 21.08 -26.70
C LEU A 49 5.86 20.41 -27.41
N ALA A 50 5.73 19.14 -27.79
CA ALA A 50 6.76 18.39 -28.50
C ALA A 50 7.12 19.02 -29.86
N GLU A 51 6.12 19.47 -30.62
CA GLU A 51 6.30 20.18 -31.89
C GLU A 51 6.77 21.63 -31.69
N GLY A 52 6.48 22.20 -30.52
CA GLY A 52 6.70 23.60 -30.19
C GLY A 52 8.06 23.93 -29.56
N VAL A 53 8.95 22.94 -29.40
CA VAL A 53 10.31 23.19 -28.92
C VAL A 53 11.13 24.00 -29.92
N HIS A 54 12.13 24.74 -29.44
CA HIS A 54 13.06 25.45 -30.32
C HIS A 54 13.77 24.51 -31.32
N GLN A 55 14.05 25.02 -32.52
CA GLN A 55 14.75 24.24 -33.54
C GLN A 55 16.15 23.82 -33.06
N GLY A 56 16.48 22.54 -33.26
CA GLY A 56 17.76 21.95 -32.86
C GLY A 56 17.72 21.21 -31.52
N THR A 57 16.67 21.44 -30.71
CA THR A 57 16.44 20.74 -29.45
C THR A 57 16.05 19.28 -29.67
N LYS A 58 16.55 18.37 -28.83
CA LYS A 58 16.14 16.96 -28.84
C LYS A 58 14.90 16.79 -27.97
N VAL A 59 13.97 15.95 -28.40
CA VAL A 59 12.73 15.65 -27.65
C VAL A 59 12.65 14.16 -27.40
N GLN A 60 12.39 13.78 -26.16
CA GLN A 60 12.07 12.42 -25.74
C GLN A 60 10.69 12.42 -25.08
N ILE A 61 9.78 11.59 -25.58
CA ILE A 61 8.49 11.33 -24.92
C ILE A 61 8.66 10.11 -24.02
N LEU A 62 8.19 10.21 -22.78
CA LEU A 62 8.23 9.08 -21.84
C LEU A 62 7.15 8.05 -22.18
N ASP A 63 7.43 6.78 -21.87
CA ASP A 63 6.40 5.76 -21.71
C ASP A 63 5.74 5.95 -20.34
N PRO A 64 4.40 6.13 -20.29
CA PRO A 64 3.67 6.34 -19.05
C PRO A 64 3.75 5.15 -18.07
N ASN A 65 4.12 3.96 -18.52
CA ASN A 65 4.12 2.73 -17.70
C ASN A 65 5.52 2.29 -17.26
N GLN A 66 6.55 3.08 -17.55
CA GLN A 66 7.94 2.77 -17.18
C GLN A 66 8.50 3.85 -16.25
N ASP A 67 9.51 3.50 -15.46
CA ASP A 67 10.14 4.43 -14.52
C ASP A 67 10.71 5.65 -15.26
N GLY A 68 10.25 6.85 -14.89
CA GLY A 68 10.64 8.08 -15.57
C GLY A 68 12.11 8.44 -15.38
N ILE A 69 12.70 8.12 -14.22
CA ILE A 69 14.11 8.43 -13.95
C ILE A 69 15.02 7.50 -14.75
N GLU A 70 14.68 6.22 -14.85
CA GLU A 70 15.40 5.28 -15.71
C GLU A 70 15.35 5.72 -17.18
N GLN A 71 14.18 6.10 -17.68
CA GLN A 71 14.02 6.60 -19.05
C GLN A 71 14.82 7.87 -19.33
N ILE A 72 14.81 8.85 -18.40
CA ILE A 72 15.60 10.08 -18.56
C ILE A 72 17.10 9.76 -18.53
N THR A 73 17.53 8.86 -17.64
CA THR A 73 18.93 8.41 -17.56
C THR A 73 19.37 7.75 -18.87
N GLN A 74 18.52 6.90 -19.44
CA GLN A 74 18.77 6.29 -20.75
C GLN A 74 18.86 7.36 -21.84
N ALA A 75 17.92 8.30 -21.90
CA ALA A 75 17.93 9.37 -22.90
C ALA A 75 19.20 10.22 -22.83
N LEU A 76 19.68 10.55 -21.62
CA LEU A 76 20.94 11.29 -21.44
C LEU A 76 22.17 10.47 -21.88
N SER A 77 22.13 9.15 -21.77
CA SER A 77 23.18 8.28 -22.31
C SER A 77 23.23 8.27 -23.86
N GLU A 78 22.07 8.44 -24.51
CA GLU A 78 21.94 8.55 -25.96
C GLU A 78 22.35 9.95 -26.46
N TYR A 79 22.18 10.98 -25.62
CA TYR A 79 22.52 12.37 -25.90
C TYR A 79 23.58 12.93 -24.93
N PRO A 80 24.83 12.41 -24.94
CA PRO A 80 25.85 12.70 -23.93
C PRO A 80 26.40 14.15 -23.95
N ASN A 81 26.07 14.93 -24.97
CA ASN A 81 26.46 16.35 -25.06
C ASN A 81 25.39 17.30 -24.47
N THR A 82 24.34 16.75 -23.86
CA THR A 82 23.27 17.55 -23.25
C THR A 82 23.84 18.38 -22.11
N LYS A 83 23.68 19.70 -22.19
CA LYS A 83 24.05 20.64 -21.11
C LYS A 83 22.83 21.12 -20.35
N SER A 84 21.70 21.25 -21.02
CA SER A 84 20.45 21.70 -20.43
C SER A 84 19.36 20.65 -20.63
N LEU A 85 18.78 20.21 -19.51
CA LEU A 85 17.69 19.25 -19.49
C LEU A 85 16.40 19.97 -19.11
N HIS A 86 15.40 19.86 -19.96
CA HIS A 86 14.07 20.43 -19.74
C HIS A 86 13.10 19.29 -19.50
N ILE A 87 12.32 19.35 -18.42
CA ILE A 87 11.42 18.27 -18.04
C ILE A 87 10.00 18.82 -17.94
N VAL A 88 9.09 18.28 -18.74
CA VAL A 88 7.71 18.72 -18.83
C VAL A 88 6.81 17.60 -18.34
N CYS A 89 6.13 17.86 -17.22
CA CYS A 89 5.34 16.85 -16.55
C CYS A 89 4.29 17.48 -15.63
N HIS A 90 3.43 16.64 -15.06
CA HIS A 90 2.61 17.06 -13.94
C HIS A 90 3.46 17.17 -12.67
N GLY A 91 3.04 18.08 -11.79
CA GLY A 91 3.70 18.30 -10.52
C GLY A 91 2.76 18.90 -9.49
N ALA A 92 3.24 18.87 -8.25
CA ALA A 92 2.67 19.54 -7.09
C ALA A 92 3.86 20.06 -6.24
N PRO A 93 3.63 20.84 -5.18
CA PRO A 93 4.70 21.23 -4.25
C PRO A 93 5.60 20.06 -3.86
N GLY A 94 6.88 20.11 -4.26
CA GLY A 94 7.88 19.08 -3.97
C GLY A 94 7.68 17.70 -4.63
N ILE A 95 6.79 17.57 -5.62
CA ILE A 95 6.47 16.29 -6.27
C ILE A 95 6.50 16.42 -7.80
N LEU A 96 7.14 15.45 -8.47
CA LEU A 96 7.11 15.27 -9.93
C LEU A 96 6.49 13.93 -10.29
N HIS A 97 5.66 13.90 -11.34
CA HIS A 97 5.16 12.67 -11.94
C HIS A 97 5.81 12.45 -13.31
N LEU A 98 6.65 11.42 -13.44
CA LEU A 98 7.42 11.13 -14.65
C LEU A 98 7.28 9.64 -14.99
N GLY A 99 6.64 9.32 -16.11
CA GLY A 99 6.37 7.92 -16.46
C GLY A 99 5.50 7.27 -15.39
N SER A 100 5.97 6.19 -14.77
CA SER A 100 5.34 5.57 -13.60
C SER A 100 5.89 6.07 -12.25
N THR A 101 6.86 7.01 -12.27
CA THR A 101 7.61 7.45 -11.09
C THR A 101 7.01 8.70 -10.46
N TRP A 102 6.80 8.66 -9.15
CA TRP A 102 6.42 9.82 -8.33
C TRP A 102 7.62 10.27 -7.51
N LEU A 103 8.37 11.22 -8.03
CA LEU A 103 9.58 11.67 -7.37
C LEU A 103 9.26 12.72 -6.30
N ARG A 104 9.73 12.47 -5.09
CA ARG A 104 9.56 13.33 -3.90
C ARG A 104 10.78 13.21 -2.99
N THR A 105 10.87 14.05 -1.96
CA THR A 105 12.04 14.09 -1.08
C THR A 105 12.36 12.74 -0.44
N GLU A 106 11.34 11.94 -0.10
CA GLU A 106 11.46 10.66 0.60
C GLU A 106 12.08 9.56 -0.26
N ASN A 107 11.85 9.56 -1.57
CA ASN A 107 12.33 8.51 -2.47
C ASN A 107 13.43 8.96 -3.43
N LEU A 108 13.80 10.25 -3.46
CA LEU A 108 14.92 10.77 -4.25
C LEU A 108 16.23 9.99 -4.02
N GLU A 109 16.45 9.51 -2.80
CA GLU A 109 17.64 8.75 -2.42
C GLU A 109 17.79 7.41 -3.15
N GLN A 110 16.67 6.78 -3.51
CA GLN A 110 16.67 5.51 -4.23
C GLN A 110 17.27 5.68 -5.62
N TYR A 111 17.13 6.88 -6.22
CA TYR A 111 17.65 7.24 -7.54
C TYR A 111 19.01 7.93 -7.53
N ARG A 112 19.71 7.95 -6.39
CA ARG A 112 20.97 8.68 -6.21
C ARG A 112 21.99 8.38 -7.32
N GLN A 113 22.18 7.11 -7.66
CA GLN A 113 23.18 6.70 -8.67
C GLN A 113 22.82 7.23 -10.06
N GLN A 114 21.55 7.08 -10.46
CA GLN A 114 21.05 7.62 -11.73
C GLN A 114 21.20 9.14 -11.79
N LEU A 115 20.69 9.85 -10.78
CA LEU A 115 20.71 11.32 -10.75
C LEU A 115 22.14 11.89 -10.76
N GLN A 116 23.08 11.27 -10.05
CA GLN A 116 24.50 11.65 -10.08
C GLN A 116 25.17 11.40 -11.43
N SER A 117 24.61 10.51 -12.26
CA SER A 117 25.14 10.19 -13.59
C SER A 117 24.67 11.15 -14.70
N TRP A 118 23.64 11.96 -14.45
CA TRP A 118 23.01 12.79 -15.47
C TRP A 118 23.96 13.83 -16.07
N GLY A 119 24.88 14.39 -15.28
CA GLY A 119 25.99 15.21 -15.77
C GLY A 119 25.61 16.49 -16.53
N VAL A 120 24.36 16.96 -16.40
CA VAL A 120 23.86 18.19 -17.02
C VAL A 120 24.19 19.42 -16.18
N ALA A 121 24.42 20.57 -16.81
CA ALA A 121 24.75 21.81 -16.11
C ALA A 121 23.51 22.47 -15.48
N GLU A 122 22.34 22.27 -16.07
CA GLU A 122 21.09 22.87 -15.61
C GLU A 122 19.87 22.01 -15.96
N ILE A 123 18.85 22.09 -15.10
CA ILE A 123 17.58 21.37 -15.20
C ILE A 123 16.43 22.36 -15.02
N LEU A 124 15.55 22.44 -16.01
CA LEU A 124 14.38 23.32 -16.01
C LEU A 124 13.11 22.48 -15.93
N PHE A 125 12.36 22.62 -14.84
CA PHE A 125 11.11 21.90 -14.61
C PHE A 125 9.90 22.72 -15.04
N TYR A 126 9.14 22.19 -15.99
CA TYR A 126 7.82 22.66 -16.41
C TYR A 126 6.75 21.81 -15.71
N ALA A 127 6.76 21.84 -14.38
CA ALA A 127 5.85 21.08 -13.53
C ALA A 127 5.04 22.03 -12.64
N CYS A 128 3.75 21.76 -12.51
CA CYS A 128 2.83 22.68 -11.83
C CYS A 128 3.18 22.85 -10.35
N ASN A 129 3.32 24.10 -9.90
CA ASN A 129 3.51 24.46 -8.48
C ASN A 129 4.67 23.75 -7.78
N LEU A 130 5.65 23.22 -8.52
CA LEU A 130 6.72 22.41 -7.94
C LEU A 130 7.48 23.14 -6.81
N ALA A 131 7.66 24.46 -6.98
CA ALA A 131 8.35 25.30 -6.02
C ALA A 131 7.42 26.02 -5.01
N ALA A 132 6.11 25.77 -5.03
CA ALA A 132 5.21 26.40 -4.06
C ALA A 132 5.48 25.85 -2.65
N GLY A 133 5.58 26.71 -1.65
CA GLY A 133 5.95 26.31 -0.29
C GLY A 133 7.43 25.95 -0.09
N GLU A 134 8.20 25.78 -1.17
CA GLU A 134 9.63 25.42 -1.17
C GLU A 134 10.57 26.63 -1.01
N ALA A 135 10.01 27.85 -0.85
CA ALA A 135 10.76 29.11 -0.80
C ALA A 135 11.62 29.32 0.46
N ASN A 136 11.72 28.33 1.36
CA ASN A 136 12.58 28.39 2.53
C ASN A 136 13.91 27.67 2.23
N PRO A 137 15.09 28.32 2.34
CA PRO A 137 16.40 27.74 2.07
C PRO A 137 16.86 26.72 3.13
N SER A 138 15.96 25.87 3.63
CA SER A 138 16.31 24.67 4.37
C SER A 138 16.82 23.60 3.40
N SER A 139 17.89 22.90 3.79
CA SER A 139 18.51 21.81 3.03
C SER A 139 17.62 20.57 2.80
N SER A 140 16.36 20.61 3.23
CA SER A 140 15.37 19.52 3.16
C SER A 140 14.30 19.69 2.09
N SER A 141 14.35 20.77 1.31
CA SER A 141 13.41 21.04 0.20
C SER A 141 13.69 20.11 -0.99
N PHE A 142 12.64 19.72 -1.74
CA PHE A 142 12.75 18.83 -2.91
C PHE A 142 13.78 19.35 -3.92
N LEU A 143 13.67 20.63 -4.30
CA LEU A 143 14.59 21.26 -5.27
C LEU A 143 16.03 21.29 -4.75
N ASN A 144 16.23 21.58 -3.46
CA ASN A 144 17.57 21.58 -2.86
C ASN A 144 18.16 20.17 -2.85
N ARG A 145 17.36 19.15 -2.53
CA ARG A 145 17.84 17.76 -2.55
C ARG A 145 18.16 17.29 -3.96
N PHE A 146 17.31 17.61 -4.93
CA PHE A 146 17.53 17.31 -6.34
C PHE A 146 18.81 17.99 -6.85
N HIS A 147 19.05 19.26 -6.49
CA HIS A 147 20.28 19.98 -6.82
C HIS A 147 21.51 19.28 -6.23
N GLN A 148 21.47 18.88 -4.96
CA GLN A 148 22.59 18.18 -4.31
C GLN A 148 22.91 16.82 -4.95
N LEU A 149 21.90 16.12 -5.47
CA LEU A 149 22.08 14.82 -6.11
C LEU A 149 22.58 14.93 -7.55
N THR A 150 22.16 15.96 -8.28
CA THR A 150 22.53 16.13 -9.70
C THR A 150 23.70 17.07 -9.94
N ASP A 151 24.04 17.92 -8.97
CA ASP A 151 24.97 19.06 -9.09
C ASP A 151 24.55 20.12 -10.14
N ALA A 152 23.36 19.98 -10.73
CA ALA A 152 22.86 20.86 -11.77
C ALA A 152 22.19 22.11 -11.18
N ASN A 153 22.29 23.26 -11.85
CA ASN A 153 21.47 24.42 -11.52
C ASN A 153 19.99 24.10 -11.81
N ILE A 154 19.06 24.53 -10.96
CA ILE A 154 17.63 24.18 -11.11
C ILE A 154 16.78 25.43 -11.31
N ALA A 155 15.85 25.37 -12.26
CA ALA A 155 14.76 26.33 -12.38
C ALA A 155 13.41 25.61 -12.30
N ALA A 156 12.47 26.17 -11.53
CA ALA A 156 11.10 25.69 -11.43
C ALA A 156 10.15 26.87 -11.14
N SER A 157 8.84 26.65 -11.23
CA SER A 157 7.85 27.64 -10.83
C SER A 157 7.13 27.22 -9.54
N ALA A 158 6.82 28.20 -8.70
CA ALA A 158 5.87 28.07 -7.62
C ALA A 158 4.43 28.23 -8.11
N HIS A 159 4.23 28.45 -9.40
CA HIS A 159 2.95 28.62 -10.05
C HIS A 159 2.69 27.47 -11.03
N LYS A 160 1.44 27.37 -11.45
CA LYS A 160 1.01 26.41 -12.47
C LYS A 160 1.65 26.76 -13.81
N ILE A 161 2.27 25.79 -14.48
CA ILE A 161 2.82 26.00 -15.82
C ILE A 161 1.73 25.90 -16.89
N GLY A 162 1.69 26.83 -17.85
CA GLY A 162 0.77 26.77 -18.98
C GLY A 162 0.24 28.13 -19.44
N ASN A 163 -0.86 28.11 -20.19
CA ASN A 163 -1.45 29.28 -20.85
C ASN A 163 -1.87 30.38 -19.86
N ALA A 164 -1.35 31.60 -20.05
CA ALA A 164 -1.65 32.75 -19.19
C ALA A 164 -3.13 33.17 -19.17
N LEU A 165 -3.86 33.02 -20.28
CA LEU A 165 -5.30 33.29 -20.33
C LEU A 165 -6.12 32.29 -19.52
N LYS A 166 -5.54 31.13 -19.21
CA LYS A 166 -6.11 30.07 -18.36
C LYS A 166 -5.43 30.00 -16.99
N GLY A 167 -4.78 31.09 -16.57
CA GLY A 167 -4.13 31.22 -15.26
C GLY A 167 -2.80 30.47 -15.11
N GLY A 168 -2.21 30.00 -16.21
CA GLY A 168 -0.88 29.40 -16.23
C GLY A 168 0.25 30.44 -16.30
N TYR A 169 1.46 29.99 -15.99
CA TYR A 169 2.64 30.83 -15.86
C TYR A 169 3.84 30.11 -16.48
N TRP A 170 4.52 30.70 -17.45
CA TRP A 170 5.66 30.03 -18.13
C TRP A 170 7.02 30.38 -17.53
N TYR A 171 7.05 31.29 -16.56
CA TYR A 171 8.29 31.69 -15.90
C TYR A 171 8.68 30.65 -14.84
N LEU A 172 9.97 30.34 -14.79
CA LEU A 172 10.57 29.48 -13.77
C LEU A 172 11.33 30.36 -12.77
N GLU A 173 10.56 31.04 -11.91
CA GLU A 173 11.05 32.10 -11.04
C GLU A 173 11.87 31.58 -9.84
N GLN A 174 11.69 30.32 -9.44
CA GLN A 174 12.51 29.72 -8.39
C GLN A 174 13.76 29.12 -9.00
N GLN A 175 14.93 29.59 -8.56
CA GLN A 175 16.21 29.13 -9.07
C GLN A 175 17.16 28.71 -7.96
N ILE A 176 17.90 27.63 -8.19
CA ILE A 176 19.05 27.19 -7.40
C ILE A 176 20.27 27.25 -8.32
N GLY A 177 21.25 28.06 -7.94
CA GLY A 177 22.39 28.35 -8.81
C GLY A 177 22.03 29.34 -9.94
N ARG A 178 22.76 29.30 -11.06
CA ARG A 178 22.61 30.26 -12.17
C ARG A 178 22.14 29.57 -13.45
N ILE A 179 20.94 29.92 -13.90
CA ILE A 179 20.35 29.43 -15.15
C ILE A 179 20.82 30.28 -16.33
N GLN A 180 21.23 29.61 -17.41
CA GLN A 180 21.74 30.24 -18.63
C GLN A 180 20.91 29.88 -19.87
N SER A 181 20.26 28.72 -19.89
CA SER A 181 19.37 28.34 -20.99
C SER A 181 18.11 29.21 -21.09
N GLU A 182 17.66 29.39 -22.33
CA GLU A 182 16.33 29.90 -22.65
C GLU A 182 15.27 28.84 -22.33
N LEU A 183 13.98 29.21 -22.28
CA LEU A 183 12.90 28.23 -22.11
C LEU A 183 12.83 27.26 -23.31
N ALA A 184 12.30 26.06 -23.12
CA ALA A 184 12.17 25.06 -24.19
C ALA A 184 11.27 25.51 -25.34
N PHE A 185 10.26 26.34 -25.05
CA PHE A 185 9.15 26.64 -25.96
C PHE A 185 9.18 28.09 -26.43
N GLY A 186 8.93 28.29 -27.72
CA GLY A 186 8.76 29.62 -28.29
C GLY A 186 7.47 30.31 -27.82
N SER A 187 7.44 31.65 -27.90
CA SER A 187 6.30 32.46 -27.41
C SER A 187 4.96 32.08 -28.05
N ALA A 188 4.93 31.76 -29.35
CA ALA A 188 3.71 31.35 -30.05
C ALA A 188 3.09 30.06 -29.47
N VAL A 189 3.93 29.12 -29.03
CA VAL A 189 3.48 27.84 -28.43
C VAL A 189 2.96 28.10 -27.03
N MET A 190 3.70 28.88 -26.24
CA MET A 190 3.31 29.27 -24.88
C MET A 190 1.97 30.05 -24.85
N GLU A 191 1.69 30.88 -25.86
CA GLU A 191 0.43 31.63 -25.99
C GLU A 191 -0.75 30.77 -26.46
N SER A 192 -0.50 29.76 -27.31
CA SER A 192 -1.55 28.95 -27.95
C SER A 192 -1.84 27.62 -27.26
N TYR A 193 -1.03 27.20 -26.28
CA TYR A 193 -1.19 25.95 -25.56
C TYR A 193 -2.60 25.82 -24.92
N PRO A 194 -3.35 24.73 -25.18
CA PRO A 194 -4.79 24.70 -24.89
C PRO A 194 -5.18 24.25 -23.47
N GLY A 195 -4.27 23.91 -22.57
CA GLY A 195 -4.60 23.09 -21.39
C GLY A 195 -5.80 23.52 -20.52
N VAL A 196 -6.75 22.61 -20.28
CA VAL A 196 -7.95 22.68 -19.39
C VAL A 196 -8.15 21.31 -18.73
N PHE A 197 -8.37 21.26 -17.41
CA PHE A 197 -8.38 19.98 -16.70
C PHE A 197 -9.52 19.83 -15.66
N PRO A 198 -9.89 18.59 -15.23
CA PRO A 198 -11.20 18.29 -14.65
C PRO A 198 -11.18 17.60 -13.25
N VAL A 199 -10.13 17.77 -12.43
CA VAL A 199 -9.79 16.94 -11.25
C VAL A 199 -9.01 15.69 -11.66
N ASN A 200 -7.86 15.46 -11.00
CA ASN A 200 -7.03 14.27 -11.21
C ASN A 200 -6.68 13.62 -9.87
N VAL A 201 -6.55 12.29 -9.87
CA VAL A 201 -6.25 11.47 -8.69
C VAL A 201 -5.07 10.56 -9.00
N PHE A 202 -4.07 10.52 -8.11
CA PHE A 202 -2.94 9.60 -8.27
C PHE A 202 -2.23 9.21 -6.96
N PRO A 203 -1.60 8.02 -6.88
CA PRO A 203 -1.62 6.94 -7.88
C PRO A 203 -2.97 6.23 -7.91
N LEU A 204 -3.25 5.47 -8.99
CA LEU A 204 -4.52 4.76 -9.16
C LEU A 204 -4.58 3.41 -8.42
N ASN A 205 -3.41 2.88 -8.02
CA ASN A 205 -3.30 1.66 -7.23
C ASN A 205 -2.46 1.94 -5.98
N LEU A 206 -2.94 1.48 -4.84
CA LEU A 206 -2.30 1.65 -3.53
C LEU A 206 -2.23 0.30 -2.82
N THR A 207 -1.29 0.20 -1.89
CA THR A 207 -1.19 -0.91 -0.95
C THR A 207 -1.12 -0.36 0.47
N THR A 208 -1.87 -0.96 1.39
CA THR A 208 -1.81 -0.74 2.83
C THR A 208 -1.45 -2.04 3.53
N ASN A 209 -0.96 -1.96 4.77
CA ASN A 209 -0.83 -3.13 5.64
C ASN A 209 -1.74 -2.95 6.85
N GLU A 210 -2.34 -4.05 7.31
CA GLU A 210 -3.15 -4.08 8.51
C GLU A 210 -2.36 -3.71 9.77
N ASP A 211 -1.08 -4.07 9.82
CA ASP A 211 -0.22 -3.79 10.98
C ASP A 211 0.13 -2.29 11.14
N GLY A 212 -0.40 -1.44 10.25
CA GLY A 212 -0.16 0.00 10.22
C GLY A 212 1.26 0.39 9.80
N THR A 213 2.07 -0.55 9.30
CA THR A 213 3.44 -0.25 8.85
C THR A 213 3.48 0.41 7.48
N GLN A 214 2.40 0.31 6.70
CA GLN A 214 2.28 0.91 5.39
C GLN A 214 0.91 1.57 5.17
N ASP A 215 0.93 2.87 4.92
CA ASP A 215 -0.22 3.63 4.42
C ASP A 215 -0.15 3.79 2.90
N GLY A 216 -1.33 3.81 2.26
CA GLY A 216 -1.53 4.28 0.90
C GLY A 216 -1.66 5.80 0.89
N ILE A 217 -1.01 6.48 -0.04
CA ILE A 217 -1.12 7.94 -0.16
C ILE A 217 -1.47 8.30 -1.60
N PHE A 218 -2.57 9.01 -1.78
CA PHE A 218 -2.92 9.60 -3.06
C PHE A 218 -3.17 11.10 -2.92
N VAL A 219 -3.04 11.82 -4.04
CA VAL A 219 -3.24 13.27 -4.09
C VAL A 219 -4.40 13.54 -5.03
N ILE A 220 -5.36 14.32 -4.54
CA ILE A 220 -6.40 14.91 -5.37
C ILE A 220 -5.97 16.33 -5.70
N PHE A 221 -5.94 16.67 -6.98
CA PHE A 221 -5.67 18.05 -7.39
C PHE A 221 -6.66 18.58 -8.44
N LEU A 222 -7.05 19.84 -8.23
CA LEU A 222 -7.81 20.65 -9.16
C LEU A 222 -6.85 21.32 -10.14
N SER A 223 -6.57 20.63 -11.22
CA SER A 223 -5.87 21.23 -12.35
C SER A 223 -6.82 22.16 -13.11
N GLY A 224 -6.40 23.38 -13.45
CA GLY A 224 -7.28 24.32 -14.18
C GLY A 224 -7.01 25.77 -13.81
N THR A 225 -7.93 26.67 -14.19
CA THR A 225 -8.08 27.95 -13.49
C THR A 225 -8.57 27.67 -12.07
N PRO A 226 -8.19 28.47 -11.05
CA PRO A 226 -8.76 28.31 -9.72
C PRO A 226 -10.30 28.27 -9.78
N PRO A 227 -10.95 27.40 -9.00
CA PRO A 227 -12.39 27.23 -9.05
C PRO A 227 -13.09 28.54 -8.71
N THR A 228 -14.12 28.87 -9.47
CA THR A 228 -14.94 30.07 -9.26
C THR A 228 -16.05 29.85 -8.25
N GLU A 229 -16.41 28.59 -8.01
CA GLU A 229 -17.38 28.12 -7.01
C GLU A 229 -16.77 26.94 -6.23
N PRO A 230 -17.23 26.62 -5.01
CA PRO A 230 -16.72 25.48 -4.26
C PRO A 230 -16.80 24.16 -5.05
N VAL A 231 -15.75 23.35 -4.96
CA VAL A 231 -15.70 21.99 -5.51
C VAL A 231 -15.78 21.01 -4.34
N PHE A 232 -16.79 20.15 -4.37
CA PHE A 232 -17.00 19.07 -3.41
C PHE A 232 -16.47 17.77 -4.02
N VAL A 233 -15.50 17.13 -3.40
CA VAL A 233 -14.96 15.85 -3.85
C VAL A 233 -15.33 14.77 -2.83
N SER A 234 -16.21 13.87 -3.21
CA SER A 234 -16.66 12.75 -2.36
C SER A 234 -15.76 11.54 -2.57
N LEU A 235 -15.39 10.87 -1.47
CA LEU A 235 -14.54 9.68 -1.44
C LEU A 235 -15.35 8.54 -0.82
N ASN A 236 -15.75 7.55 -1.61
CA ASN A 236 -16.56 6.43 -1.17
C ASN A 236 -15.74 5.14 -1.21
N LEU A 237 -15.50 4.54 -0.05
CA LEU A 237 -14.86 3.23 0.06
C LEU A 237 -15.90 2.14 -0.22
N SER A 238 -15.58 1.19 -1.10
CA SER A 238 -16.43 0.01 -1.31
C SER A 238 -16.38 -0.93 -0.12
N ASP A 239 -15.27 -0.94 0.62
CA ASP A 239 -15.11 -1.67 1.85
C ASP A 239 -14.42 -0.79 2.91
N SER A 240 -15.07 -0.66 4.08
CA SER A 240 -14.54 0.10 5.21
C SER A 240 -14.04 -0.80 6.34
N SER A 241 -14.18 -2.13 6.24
CA SER A 241 -13.43 -3.03 7.12
C SER A 241 -11.94 -3.02 6.79
N GLU A 242 -11.57 -2.68 5.55
CA GLU A 242 -10.19 -2.74 5.04
C GLU A 242 -9.42 -1.42 5.07
N GLY A 243 -10.11 -0.31 5.31
CA GLY A 243 -9.55 1.00 5.01
C GLY A 243 -10.22 2.16 5.69
N THR A 244 -9.41 3.16 6.05
CA THR A 244 -9.87 4.46 6.54
C THR A 244 -9.15 5.62 5.87
N LEU A 245 -9.82 6.79 5.81
CA LEU A 245 -9.26 8.01 5.24
C LEU A 245 -9.00 9.05 6.33
N ASN A 246 -7.80 9.65 6.33
CA ASN A 246 -7.45 10.73 7.26
C ASN A 246 -8.33 11.99 7.11
N THR A 247 -8.92 12.18 5.94
CA THR A 247 -9.75 13.34 5.57
C THR A 247 -11.25 13.09 5.75
N GLY A 248 -11.65 11.84 6.05
CA GLY A 248 -13.04 11.40 5.90
C GLY A 248 -13.46 11.33 4.43
N ASN A 249 -14.77 11.31 4.18
CA ASN A 249 -15.33 10.98 2.86
C ASN A 249 -15.65 12.21 1.99
N LEU A 250 -15.27 13.41 2.41
CA LEU A 250 -15.59 14.64 1.67
C LEU A 250 -14.46 15.66 1.80
N LEU A 251 -13.88 16.03 0.66
CA LEU A 251 -12.99 17.17 0.53
C LEU A 251 -13.76 18.35 -0.04
N ILE A 252 -13.39 19.55 0.40
CA ILE A 252 -13.93 20.80 -0.12
C ILE A 252 -12.77 21.68 -0.56
N PHE A 253 -12.83 22.13 -1.81
CA PHE A 253 -11.92 23.14 -2.36
C PHE A 253 -12.72 24.41 -2.60
N ASN A 254 -12.60 25.39 -1.70
CA ASN A 254 -13.20 26.70 -1.89
C ASN A 254 -12.35 27.55 -2.84
N PRO A 255 -12.94 28.55 -3.51
CA PRO A 255 -12.17 29.53 -4.26
C PRO A 255 -11.06 30.17 -3.41
N GLY A 256 -9.80 30.00 -3.83
CA GLY A 256 -8.62 30.51 -3.13
C GLY A 256 -7.91 29.48 -2.24
N ASP A 257 -8.48 28.30 -2.02
CA ASP A 257 -7.82 27.20 -1.33
C ASP A 257 -6.66 26.63 -2.20
N PRO A 258 -5.69 25.92 -1.57
CA PRO A 258 -4.74 25.12 -2.33
C PRO A 258 -5.46 24.17 -3.30
N LEU A 259 -4.98 24.12 -4.54
CA LEU A 259 -5.57 23.30 -5.60
C LEU A 259 -5.22 21.82 -5.48
N PHE A 260 -4.73 21.37 -4.33
CA PHE A 260 -4.43 19.97 -4.08
C PHE A 260 -4.68 19.64 -2.60
N GLN A 261 -5.05 18.38 -2.35
CA GLN A 261 -5.11 17.80 -1.02
C GLN A 261 -4.49 16.40 -1.07
N VAL A 262 -3.73 16.09 -0.02
CA VAL A 262 -3.13 14.77 0.17
C VAL A 262 -4.10 13.95 1.01
N VAL A 263 -4.45 12.77 0.53
CA VAL A 263 -5.27 11.80 1.24
C VAL A 263 -4.40 10.61 1.60
N THR A 264 -4.42 10.26 2.89
CA THR A 264 -3.80 9.05 3.41
C THR A 264 -4.91 8.03 3.63
N VAL A 265 -4.71 6.86 3.06
CA VAL A 265 -5.49 5.64 3.27
C VAL A 265 -4.69 4.77 4.23
N SER A 266 -5.27 4.43 5.37
CA SER A 266 -4.67 3.51 6.34
C SER A 266 -5.43 2.20 6.32
N GLY A 267 -4.68 1.09 6.34
CA GLY A 267 -5.24 -0.24 6.56
C GLY A 267 -5.92 -0.30 7.93
N VAL A 268 -6.97 -1.09 8.03
CA VAL A 268 -7.65 -1.34 9.30
C VAL A 268 -7.21 -2.71 9.78
N ASP A 269 -6.50 -2.73 10.90
CA ASP A 269 -6.07 -3.96 11.55
C ASP A 269 -7.28 -4.69 12.13
N ASP A 270 -7.41 -5.98 11.80
CA ASP A 270 -8.30 -6.87 12.53
C ASP A 270 -7.57 -8.13 13.02
N ALA A 271 -8.25 -9.25 13.16
CA ALA A 271 -7.66 -10.51 13.65
C ALA A 271 -8.16 -11.69 12.81
N ILE A 272 -8.54 -11.41 11.57
CA ILE A 272 -9.20 -12.29 10.66
C ILE A 272 -8.24 -12.61 9.52
N VAL A 273 -7.86 -13.89 9.42
CA VAL A 273 -7.12 -14.39 8.25
C VAL A 273 -8.06 -14.49 7.06
N ASP A 274 -8.20 -13.44 6.28
CA ASP A 274 -8.97 -13.41 5.03
C ASP A 274 -8.11 -13.19 3.77
N GLY A 275 -6.80 -13.01 3.94
CA GLY A 275 -5.82 -12.80 2.87
C GLY A 275 -5.90 -11.38 2.29
N ASP A 276 -4.99 -11.03 1.38
CA ASP A 276 -4.97 -9.68 0.80
C ASP A 276 -6.32 -9.27 0.17
N VAL A 277 -7.01 -8.31 0.79
CA VAL A 277 -8.31 -7.81 0.32
C VAL A 277 -8.10 -6.57 -0.57
N THR A 278 -8.73 -6.56 -1.75
CA THR A 278 -8.72 -5.39 -2.64
C THR A 278 -10.09 -4.71 -2.66
N TYR A 279 -10.10 -3.41 -2.44
CA TYR A 279 -11.28 -2.56 -2.46
C TYR A 279 -11.08 -1.31 -3.32
N ASP A 280 -12.19 -0.68 -3.72
CA ASP A 280 -12.20 0.52 -4.53
C ASP A 280 -12.48 1.76 -3.67
N ILE A 281 -11.83 2.88 -4.00
CA ILE A 281 -12.25 4.22 -3.56
C ILE A 281 -12.79 4.95 -4.77
N GLU A 282 -14.11 5.12 -4.81
CA GLU A 282 -14.80 5.91 -5.83
C GLU A 282 -14.72 7.40 -5.47
N ILE A 283 -14.22 8.19 -6.40
CA ILE A 283 -13.98 9.62 -6.23
C ILE A 283 -14.86 10.36 -7.20
N THR A 284 -15.78 11.19 -6.70
CA THR A 284 -16.68 11.99 -7.53
C THR A 284 -16.60 13.45 -7.17
N SER A 285 -16.78 14.34 -8.15
CA SER A 285 -16.85 15.78 -7.92
C SER A 285 -18.23 16.36 -8.20
N ALA A 286 -18.60 17.37 -7.41
CA ALA A 286 -19.75 18.22 -7.66
C ALA A 286 -19.36 19.68 -7.46
N SER A 287 -19.73 20.56 -8.40
CA SER A 287 -19.43 21.99 -8.30
C SER A 287 -20.41 22.85 -9.09
N GLY A 288 -20.57 24.11 -8.67
CA GLY A 288 -21.20 25.14 -9.50
C GLY A 288 -20.32 25.61 -10.67
N ASP A 289 -19.01 25.32 -10.61
CA ASP A 289 -18.06 25.59 -11.68
C ASP A 289 -18.08 24.41 -12.70
N PRO A 290 -18.53 24.62 -13.95
CA PRO A 290 -18.66 23.54 -14.93
C PRO A 290 -17.34 22.84 -15.28
N ASN A 291 -16.18 23.43 -14.96
CA ASN A 291 -14.89 22.79 -15.20
C ASN A 291 -14.56 21.69 -14.19
N PHE A 292 -15.26 21.67 -13.04
CA PHE A 292 -14.98 20.78 -11.91
C PHE A 292 -16.21 19.97 -11.47
N ASP A 293 -17.32 20.04 -12.18
CA ASP A 293 -18.55 19.31 -11.89
C ASP A 293 -18.58 17.95 -12.60
N GLY A 294 -19.01 16.91 -11.89
CA GLY A 294 -19.28 15.58 -12.47
C GLY A 294 -18.05 14.76 -12.85
N ALA A 295 -16.87 15.06 -12.29
CA ALA A 295 -15.72 14.18 -12.44
C ALA A 295 -15.96 12.87 -11.68
N MET A 296 -15.44 11.77 -12.21
CA MET A 296 -15.51 10.45 -11.60
C MET A 296 -14.20 9.72 -11.88
N GLU A 297 -13.56 9.25 -10.84
CA GLU A 297 -12.36 8.40 -10.89
C GLU A 297 -12.50 7.27 -9.87
N VAL A 298 -11.78 6.18 -10.08
CA VAL A 298 -11.71 5.08 -9.12
C VAL A 298 -10.24 4.74 -8.91
N ILE A 299 -9.86 4.59 -7.64
CA ILE A 299 -8.55 4.04 -7.27
C ILE A 299 -8.77 2.70 -6.59
N GLN A 300 -7.88 1.74 -6.85
CA GLN A 300 -7.89 0.45 -6.18
C GLN A 300 -6.87 0.47 -5.03
N VAL A 301 -7.25 -0.11 -3.90
CA VAL A 301 -6.39 -0.28 -2.74
C VAL A 301 -6.38 -1.76 -2.37
N THR A 302 -5.20 -2.33 -2.21
CA THR A 302 -5.03 -3.67 -1.65
C THR A 302 -4.53 -3.56 -0.22
N ASN A 303 -5.33 -4.00 0.74
CA ASN A 303 -4.93 -4.19 2.12
C ASN A 303 -4.22 -5.54 2.25
N LEU A 304 -3.00 -5.55 2.75
CA LEU A 304 -2.20 -6.76 2.92
C LEU A 304 -2.44 -7.36 4.30
N ASP A 305 -2.88 -8.62 4.30
CA ASP A 305 -3.22 -9.41 5.49
C ASP A 305 -1.94 -9.71 6.29
N ASN A 306 -1.96 -9.37 7.58
CA ASN A 306 -0.84 -9.61 8.48
C ASN A 306 -1.05 -10.85 9.39
N ASP A 307 -2.23 -11.44 9.35
CA ASP A 307 -2.65 -12.47 10.29
C ASP A 307 -2.14 -13.85 9.87
N SER A 308 -1.97 -14.71 10.86
CA SER A 308 -1.49 -16.08 10.66
C SER A 308 -2.61 -17.10 10.83
N ALA A 309 -2.62 -18.13 9.98
CA ALA A 309 -3.61 -19.20 10.10
C ALA A 309 -3.65 -19.79 11.52
N PRO A 310 -4.84 -19.98 12.12
CA PRO A 310 -4.99 -20.48 13.49
C PRO A 310 -4.35 -21.85 13.68
N ASN A 311 -3.94 -22.13 14.91
CA ASN A 311 -3.47 -23.45 15.32
C ASN A 311 -4.63 -24.29 15.86
N ILE A 312 -4.75 -25.52 15.39
CA ILE A 312 -5.72 -26.50 15.86
C ILE A 312 -5.08 -27.47 16.86
N SER A 313 -5.82 -27.77 17.93
CA SER A 313 -5.49 -28.78 18.94
C SER A 313 -6.72 -29.63 19.28
N ILE A 314 -6.50 -30.84 19.77
CA ILE A 314 -7.52 -31.74 20.30
C ILE A 314 -7.17 -32.08 21.75
N ASP A 315 -8.16 -32.24 22.61
CA ASP A 315 -7.95 -32.61 24.02
C ASP A 315 -7.78 -34.12 24.23
N ASP A 316 -7.27 -34.48 25.41
CA ASP A 316 -7.32 -35.85 25.94
C ASP A 316 -8.57 -36.00 26.80
N VAL A 317 -9.18 -37.19 26.74
CA VAL A 317 -10.45 -37.50 27.40
C VAL A 317 -10.30 -38.76 28.24
N THR A 318 -10.85 -38.75 29.45
CA THR A 318 -11.04 -39.96 30.27
C THR A 318 -12.52 -40.15 30.54
N VAL A 319 -13.05 -41.33 30.24
CA VAL A 319 -14.46 -41.68 30.46
C VAL A 319 -14.57 -43.04 31.13
N ASP A 320 -15.63 -43.20 31.89
CA ASP A 320 -16.11 -44.48 32.39
C ASP A 320 -16.67 -45.31 31.23
N GLU A 321 -16.47 -46.62 31.24
CA GLU A 321 -16.96 -47.52 30.19
C GLU A 321 -18.49 -47.42 30.01
N ALA A 322 -19.23 -47.12 31.10
CA ALA A 322 -20.68 -46.94 31.06
C ALA A 322 -21.11 -45.55 30.55
N ALA A 323 -20.18 -44.66 30.21
CA ALA A 323 -20.49 -43.31 29.70
C ALA A 323 -21.17 -43.34 28.31
N GLY A 324 -20.96 -44.41 27.55
CA GLY A 324 -21.51 -44.63 26.22
C GLY A 324 -20.88 -43.77 25.10
N VAL A 325 -20.26 -42.63 25.42
CA VAL A 325 -19.50 -41.80 24.46
C VAL A 325 -18.31 -41.12 25.13
N ALA A 326 -17.17 -41.08 24.42
CA ALA A 326 -16.07 -40.15 24.67
C ALA A 326 -16.22 -38.96 23.72
N THR A 327 -16.23 -37.74 24.27
CA THR A 327 -16.35 -36.50 23.46
C THR A 327 -15.07 -35.70 23.53
N PHE A 328 -14.39 -35.61 22.40
CA PHE A 328 -13.18 -34.83 22.20
C PHE A 328 -13.54 -33.43 21.71
N THR A 329 -12.91 -32.41 22.26
CA THR A 329 -13.01 -31.01 21.85
C THR A 329 -11.81 -30.64 20.99
N VAL A 330 -12.07 -30.29 19.74
CA VAL A 330 -11.08 -29.73 18.83
C VAL A 330 -11.20 -28.21 18.90
N SER A 331 -10.09 -27.53 19.20
CA SER A 331 -10.03 -26.08 19.48
C SER A 331 -9.06 -25.35 18.56
N LEU A 332 -9.36 -24.08 18.29
CA LEU A 332 -8.48 -23.11 17.65
C LEU A 332 -7.95 -22.11 18.68
N ASP A 333 -6.73 -21.62 18.51
CA ASP A 333 -6.18 -20.52 19.31
C ASP A 333 -6.78 -19.15 18.96
N GLN A 334 -7.32 -18.99 17.75
CA GLN A 334 -8.07 -17.84 17.28
C GLN A 334 -9.15 -18.22 16.26
N ALA A 335 -10.13 -17.33 16.05
CA ALA A 335 -11.17 -17.55 15.06
C ALA A 335 -10.63 -17.33 13.63
N SER A 336 -11.31 -17.88 12.63
CA SER A 336 -11.07 -17.60 11.20
C SER A 336 -12.36 -17.12 10.55
N ALA A 337 -12.30 -16.23 9.55
CA ALA A 337 -13.48 -15.89 8.72
C ALA A 337 -13.79 -16.96 7.66
N GLN A 338 -12.93 -17.96 7.51
CA GLN A 338 -13.16 -19.09 6.64
C GLN A 338 -13.51 -20.33 7.46
N ASP A 339 -14.27 -21.24 6.84
CA ASP A 339 -14.47 -22.56 7.43
C ASP A 339 -13.12 -23.28 7.51
N ILE A 340 -12.89 -23.95 8.64
CA ILE A 340 -11.74 -24.82 8.85
C ILE A 340 -12.22 -26.26 8.77
N THR A 341 -11.57 -27.04 7.91
CA THR A 341 -11.84 -28.47 7.77
C THR A 341 -10.63 -29.25 8.21
N VAL A 342 -10.84 -30.35 8.93
CA VAL A 342 -9.77 -31.26 9.36
C VAL A 342 -10.26 -32.70 9.27
N ASP A 343 -9.49 -33.54 8.58
CA ASP A 343 -9.75 -34.97 8.53
C ASP A 343 -9.35 -35.61 9.88
N PHE A 344 -10.00 -36.71 10.26
CA PHE A 344 -9.64 -37.43 11.47
C PHE A 344 -9.98 -38.91 11.37
N ASN A 345 -9.27 -39.72 12.15
CA ASN A 345 -9.56 -41.14 12.34
C ASN A 345 -9.36 -41.54 13.80
N THR A 346 -9.96 -42.66 14.20
CA THR A 346 -9.65 -43.34 15.45
C THR A 346 -8.60 -44.43 15.21
N THR A 347 -7.76 -44.68 16.20
CA THR A 347 -6.82 -45.81 16.20
C THR A 347 -6.79 -46.41 17.60
N GLY A 348 -7.03 -47.72 17.70
CA GLY A 348 -6.96 -48.46 18.95
C GLY A 348 -5.56 -48.43 19.56
N GLY A 349 -5.50 -48.54 20.89
CA GLY A 349 -4.27 -48.66 21.67
C GLY A 349 -4.25 -50.00 22.38
N SER A 350 -4.51 -49.98 23.70
CA SER A 350 -4.92 -51.20 24.40
C SER A 350 -6.41 -51.51 24.16
N ALA A 351 -7.23 -50.47 24.00
CA ALA A 351 -8.62 -50.60 23.59
C ALA A 351 -8.72 -51.00 22.11
N VAL A 352 -9.66 -51.89 21.82
CA VAL A 352 -9.96 -52.58 20.57
C VAL A 352 -11.27 -52.05 19.98
N ASP A 353 -11.21 -51.69 18.70
CA ASP A 353 -12.38 -51.27 17.92
C ASP A 353 -13.37 -52.43 17.73
N GLY A 354 -14.62 -52.20 18.12
CA GLY A 354 -15.72 -53.15 18.12
C GLY A 354 -15.92 -53.90 19.44
N ASP A 355 -14.94 -53.87 20.35
CA ASP A 355 -15.04 -54.46 21.68
C ASP A 355 -15.17 -53.36 22.75
N ASP A 356 -14.30 -52.34 22.75
CA ASP A 356 -14.25 -51.29 23.79
C ASP A 356 -14.74 -49.92 23.30
N PHE A 357 -14.57 -49.64 22.01
CA PHE A 357 -15.10 -48.44 21.35
C PHE A 357 -15.53 -48.74 19.91
N ASP A 358 -16.30 -47.85 19.29
CA ASP A 358 -16.69 -47.95 17.87
C ASP A 358 -16.08 -46.79 17.05
N ASN A 359 -15.52 -47.08 15.88
CA ASN A 359 -15.03 -46.07 14.94
C ASN A 359 -16.12 -45.21 14.26
N LEU A 360 -17.41 -45.50 14.48
CA LEU A 360 -18.55 -44.73 13.96
C LEU A 360 -18.76 -43.40 14.71
N THR A 361 -17.86 -42.44 14.47
CA THR A 361 -17.88 -41.13 15.12
C THR A 361 -19.02 -40.23 14.67
N THR A 362 -19.35 -39.24 15.51
CA THR A 362 -20.22 -38.10 15.15
C THR A 362 -19.46 -36.78 15.38
N PRO A 363 -19.27 -35.92 14.37
CA PRO A 363 -19.65 -36.11 12.97
C PRO A 363 -18.81 -37.20 12.28
N VAL A 364 -19.11 -37.49 11.01
CA VAL A 364 -18.20 -38.24 10.14
C VAL A 364 -17.12 -37.29 9.62
N SER A 365 -15.89 -37.79 9.47
CA SER A 365 -14.78 -37.00 8.94
C SER A 365 -15.07 -36.46 7.52
N PRO A 366 -14.71 -35.20 7.19
CA PRO A 366 -13.96 -34.23 8.03
C PRO A 366 -14.81 -33.52 9.09
N LEU A 367 -14.14 -33.09 10.17
CA LEU A 367 -14.70 -32.12 11.11
C LEU A 367 -14.66 -30.73 10.47
N VAL A 368 -15.72 -29.94 10.68
CA VAL A 368 -15.81 -28.54 10.22
C VAL A 368 -15.98 -27.63 11.43
N ILE A 369 -15.07 -26.69 11.62
CA ILE A 369 -15.25 -25.53 12.50
C ILE A 369 -15.67 -24.37 11.61
N THR A 370 -16.93 -23.95 11.71
CA THR A 370 -17.49 -22.90 10.84
C THR A 370 -16.84 -21.55 11.13
N ALA A 371 -16.74 -20.70 10.11
CA ALA A 371 -16.26 -19.33 10.23
C ALA A 371 -16.78 -18.60 11.48
N GLY A 372 -15.87 -17.93 12.20
CA GLY A 372 -16.11 -17.21 13.44
C GLY A 372 -16.22 -18.09 14.69
N GLN A 373 -16.22 -19.42 14.58
CA GLN A 373 -16.16 -20.34 15.73
C GLN A 373 -14.71 -20.73 16.02
N THR A 374 -14.45 -21.11 17.28
CA THR A 374 -13.12 -21.53 17.74
C THR A 374 -13.07 -22.98 18.19
N SER A 375 -14.16 -23.74 18.11
CA SER A 375 -14.15 -25.16 18.48
C SER A 375 -15.29 -25.94 17.83
N ALA A 376 -15.09 -27.26 17.75
CA ALA A 376 -16.11 -28.26 17.45
C ALA A 376 -15.74 -29.58 18.14
N THR A 377 -16.67 -30.52 18.22
CA THR A 377 -16.47 -31.78 18.96
C THR A 377 -16.54 -33.01 18.08
N ILE A 378 -15.78 -34.04 18.44
CA ILE A 378 -15.84 -35.40 17.88
C ILE A 378 -16.32 -36.33 18.99
N SER A 379 -17.44 -37.01 18.79
CA SER A 379 -17.94 -38.04 19.70
C SER A 379 -17.61 -39.42 19.17
N VAL A 380 -16.95 -40.23 19.98
CA VAL A 380 -16.60 -41.63 19.74
C VAL A 380 -17.46 -42.50 20.67
N PRO A 381 -18.28 -43.43 20.15
CA PRO A 381 -19.04 -44.36 20.99
C PRO A 381 -18.13 -45.27 21.82
N ILE A 382 -18.49 -45.47 23.08
CA ILE A 382 -17.86 -46.42 24.01
C ILE A 382 -18.80 -47.62 24.18
N ILE A 383 -18.24 -48.81 24.18
CA ILE A 383 -18.97 -50.07 24.33
C ILE A 383 -18.74 -50.52 25.77
N ASN A 384 -19.84 -50.77 26.49
CA ASN A 384 -19.78 -51.29 27.85
C ASN A 384 -20.04 -52.79 27.86
N ASP A 385 -19.24 -53.54 28.61
CA ASP A 385 -19.48 -54.97 28.80
C ASP A 385 -19.65 -55.40 30.28
N ASN A 386 -19.23 -56.62 30.65
CA ASN A 386 -19.28 -57.15 32.03
C ASN A 386 -17.95 -57.84 32.41
N LEU A 387 -16.86 -57.53 31.71
CA LEU A 387 -15.53 -58.08 31.91
C LEU A 387 -14.72 -57.08 32.71
N ASN A 388 -14.20 -57.50 33.87
CA ASN A 388 -13.26 -56.67 34.60
C ASN A 388 -11.93 -56.58 33.84
N GLU A 389 -11.62 -55.40 33.34
CA GLU A 389 -10.43 -55.10 32.56
C GLU A 389 -9.53 -54.07 33.26
N ALA A 390 -8.42 -53.70 32.64
CA ALA A 390 -7.60 -52.58 33.12
C ALA A 390 -8.01 -51.32 32.36
N ASP A 391 -7.69 -50.12 32.86
CA ASP A 391 -7.89 -48.90 32.09
C ASP A 391 -7.22 -49.00 30.72
N GLU A 392 -7.98 -48.70 29.68
CA GLU A 392 -7.56 -48.87 28.30
C GLU A 392 -7.50 -47.55 27.53
N THR A 393 -6.77 -47.53 26.42
CA THR A 393 -6.58 -46.31 25.63
C THR A 393 -6.79 -46.53 24.14
N PHE A 394 -7.33 -45.51 23.48
CA PHE A 394 -7.37 -45.33 22.04
C PHE A 394 -7.02 -43.87 21.69
N THR A 395 -6.86 -43.55 20.40
CA THR A 395 -6.51 -42.20 19.94
C THR A 395 -7.43 -41.69 18.84
N VAL A 396 -7.65 -40.38 18.79
CA VAL A 396 -8.21 -39.64 17.65
C VAL A 396 -7.09 -38.83 17.01
N ASN A 397 -6.78 -39.08 15.75
CA ASN A 397 -5.66 -38.43 15.03
C ASN A 397 -6.20 -37.47 13.97
N LEU A 398 -5.87 -36.18 14.10
CA LEU A 398 -6.18 -35.12 13.14
C LEU A 398 -5.16 -35.07 12.01
N THR A 399 -5.64 -34.87 10.78
CA THR A 399 -4.81 -34.72 9.57
C THR A 399 -5.45 -33.78 8.56
N GLY A 400 -4.69 -33.31 7.58
CA GLY A 400 -5.27 -32.62 6.41
C GLY A 400 -5.99 -31.30 6.71
N ALA A 401 -5.59 -30.57 7.75
CA ALA A 401 -6.23 -29.29 8.09
C ALA A 401 -6.13 -28.27 6.93
N THR A 402 -7.24 -27.57 6.65
CA THR A 402 -7.30 -26.44 5.72
C THR A 402 -7.53 -25.15 6.50
N ASN A 403 -6.90 -24.05 6.10
CA ASN A 403 -7.01 -22.74 6.76
C ASN A 403 -6.55 -22.75 8.25
N ALA A 404 -5.81 -23.77 8.66
CA ALA A 404 -5.27 -23.93 10.01
C ALA A 404 -3.98 -24.77 9.99
N ASN A 405 -3.16 -24.63 11.02
CA ASN A 405 -1.99 -25.47 11.27
C ASN A 405 -2.28 -26.46 12.41
N ILE A 406 -1.98 -27.75 12.24
CA ILE A 406 -2.12 -28.73 13.33
C ILE A 406 -0.96 -28.57 14.31
N LEU A 407 -1.25 -28.03 15.49
CA LEU A 407 -0.29 -27.89 16.59
C LEU A 407 -0.28 -29.14 17.47
N ASP A 408 -1.48 -29.61 17.83
CA ASP A 408 -1.66 -30.90 18.49
C ASP A 408 -2.68 -31.74 17.70
N GLY A 409 -2.19 -32.82 17.12
CA GLY A 409 -2.96 -33.67 16.22
C GLY A 409 -3.47 -34.95 16.86
N GLN A 410 -3.25 -35.20 18.14
CA GLN A 410 -3.60 -36.49 18.75
C GLN A 410 -4.31 -36.29 20.08
N GLY A 411 -5.59 -36.68 20.12
CA GLY A 411 -6.35 -36.76 21.36
C GLY A 411 -6.33 -38.20 21.88
N VAL A 412 -5.91 -38.40 23.12
CA VAL A 412 -5.88 -39.71 23.78
C VAL A 412 -7.19 -39.91 24.54
N GLY A 413 -7.93 -40.96 24.17
CA GLY A 413 -9.08 -41.45 24.92
C GLY A 413 -8.66 -42.52 25.91
N THR A 414 -9.00 -42.36 27.19
CA THR A 414 -8.84 -43.39 28.24
C THR A 414 -10.21 -43.87 28.69
N ILE A 415 -10.43 -45.18 28.66
CA ILE A 415 -11.65 -45.84 29.13
C ILE A 415 -11.32 -46.48 30.49
N THR A 416 -12.05 -46.12 31.54
CA THR A 416 -11.90 -46.72 32.87
C THR A 416 -12.94 -47.80 33.08
N ASP A 417 -12.48 -48.98 33.46
CA ASP A 417 -13.28 -50.18 33.78
C ASP A 417 -14.21 -49.91 34.97
N ASP A 418 -15.50 -50.23 34.82
CA ASP A 418 -16.51 -50.10 35.89
C ASP A 418 -16.96 -51.46 36.47
N ASP A 419 -16.38 -52.56 35.99
CA ASP A 419 -16.80 -53.91 36.32
C ASP A 419 -16.15 -54.50 37.59
N PRO A 420 -16.91 -55.28 38.39
CA PRO A 420 -16.37 -55.87 39.60
C PRO A 420 -15.46 -57.06 39.30
N LEU A 421 -14.37 -57.17 40.08
CA LEU A 421 -13.53 -58.38 40.12
C LEU A 421 -14.38 -59.66 40.33
N PRO A 422 -14.10 -60.75 39.56
CA PRO A 422 -14.76 -62.04 39.77
C PRO A 422 -14.62 -62.55 41.21
N ASN A 423 -15.72 -63.06 41.78
CA ASN A 423 -15.73 -63.51 43.17
C ASN A 423 -15.47 -65.02 43.29
N LEU A 424 -14.25 -65.37 43.71
CA LEU A 424 -13.89 -66.76 43.98
C LEU A 424 -14.37 -67.21 45.38
N SER A 425 -15.18 -68.26 45.42
CA SER A 425 -15.64 -68.87 46.67
C SER A 425 -15.44 -70.38 46.69
N ILE A 426 -15.33 -70.94 47.90
CA ILE A 426 -15.30 -72.38 48.15
C ILE A 426 -16.35 -72.71 49.20
N ASP A 427 -17.05 -73.81 49.02
CA ASP A 427 -18.07 -74.25 49.98
C ASP A 427 -17.46 -74.83 51.26
N ASP A 428 -18.19 -74.68 52.37
CA ASP A 428 -17.88 -75.41 53.59
C ASP A 428 -18.53 -76.79 53.52
N VAL A 429 -17.73 -77.84 53.73
CA VAL A 429 -18.21 -79.22 53.65
C VAL A 429 -18.04 -79.94 54.98
N THR A 430 -19.15 -80.53 55.45
CA THR A 430 -19.14 -81.45 56.60
C THR A 430 -19.28 -82.88 56.08
N VAL A 431 -18.31 -83.74 56.41
CA VAL A 431 -18.33 -85.15 56.02
C VAL A 431 -17.98 -86.05 57.21
N ASN A 432 -18.47 -87.29 57.21
CA ASN A 432 -18.13 -88.28 58.23
C ASN A 432 -16.65 -88.71 58.09
N GLU A 433 -15.96 -88.94 59.21
CA GLU A 433 -14.55 -89.37 59.23
C GLU A 433 -14.32 -90.72 58.51
N ASN A 434 -15.35 -91.56 58.38
CA ASN A 434 -15.25 -92.82 57.66
C ASN A 434 -15.51 -92.72 56.14
N ALA A 435 -15.80 -91.53 55.61
CA ALA A 435 -16.16 -91.34 54.19
C ALA A 435 -14.98 -91.45 53.23
N GLY A 436 -13.73 -91.38 53.72
CA GLY A 436 -12.51 -91.55 52.93
C GLY A 436 -12.09 -90.32 52.09
N THR A 437 -13.03 -89.47 51.67
CA THR A 437 -12.76 -88.21 50.96
C THR A 437 -13.77 -87.12 51.33
N ALA A 438 -13.32 -85.86 51.39
CA ALA A 438 -14.17 -84.67 51.35
C ALA A 438 -14.00 -84.01 49.98
N THR A 439 -15.10 -83.65 49.33
CA THR A 439 -15.08 -82.92 48.06
C THR A 439 -15.56 -81.51 48.32
N PHE A 440 -14.75 -80.52 47.96
CA PHE A 440 -15.10 -79.12 47.99
C PHE A 440 -15.45 -78.64 46.58
N THR A 441 -16.48 -77.83 46.48
CA THR A 441 -16.90 -77.15 45.27
C THR A 441 -16.33 -75.73 45.30
N VAL A 442 -15.47 -75.43 44.34
CA VAL A 442 -15.01 -74.06 44.08
C VAL A 442 -15.94 -73.44 43.04
N SER A 443 -16.47 -72.26 43.32
CA SER A 443 -17.33 -71.48 42.42
C SER A 443 -16.65 -70.15 42.08
N LEU A 444 -16.78 -69.73 40.82
CA LEU A 444 -16.37 -68.42 40.31
C LEU A 444 -17.62 -67.65 39.88
#